data_AF-A0A924NBC2-F1
#
_entry.id   AF-A0A924NBC2-F1
#
_cell.length_a   1.000
_cell.length_b   1.000
_cell.length_c   1.000
_cell.angle_alpha   90.00
_cell.angle_beta   90.00
_cell.angle_gamma   90.00
#
_symmetry.space_group_name_H-M   'P 1'
#
loop_
_entity.id
_entity.type
_entity.pdbx_description
1 polymer ?
#
loop_
_entity_poly.entity_id
_entity_poly.type
_entity_poly.pdbx_seq_one_letter_code
_entity_poly.pdbx_strand_id
1 'polypeptide(L)'
;MTRFTTLDVVVLVAYLAGTTGLGLWVGRRQRDAKDYFVADGAIPWWAVMFSIVASETSALTFISIPGLAYGAESGAGDLGFLEVVAGYIIGRFVVAGVLLPRYFAGNLVTAYALLETRFGLTTRRFTSIVFMVTRALADSVRVFATAIPVALIIGPSMTNQAYVMPTAVLILGLLTVLYTYKGGMKAVVWTELLQAGIYISGAVAAILILGHLVPGGWSSIWSTAGAAGKTKVLDFTFTLSKPHTVWAGLIGGAFLAMASHGTDQLIVQRLMSSRSLRDAQKAIVGS
;
A
#
# COMPACT_ATOMS: atom_id res chain seq x y z
N MET A 1 -15.16 -28.39 1.72
CA MET A 1 -14.47 -27.23 2.31
C MET A 1 -13.06 -27.69 2.67
N THR A 2 -12.08 -27.35 1.83
CA THR A 2 -10.67 -27.67 2.07
C THR A 2 -10.24 -26.99 3.36
N ARG A 3 -10.00 -27.80 4.40
CA ARG A 3 -9.61 -27.35 5.74
C ARG A 3 -8.22 -26.73 5.64
N PHE A 4 -8.03 -25.56 6.25
CA PHE A 4 -6.71 -25.00 6.53
C PHE A 4 -5.88 -26.07 7.24
N THR A 5 -4.84 -26.56 6.57
CA THR A 5 -4.08 -27.74 6.99
C THR A 5 -3.04 -27.37 8.03
N THR A 6 -2.47 -28.38 8.71
CA THR A 6 -1.33 -28.16 9.61
C THR A 6 -0.15 -27.50 8.88
N LEU A 7 0.06 -27.84 7.60
CA LEU A 7 1.10 -27.20 6.79
C LEU A 7 0.83 -25.69 6.62
N ASP A 8 -0.42 -25.31 6.35
CA ASP A 8 -0.81 -23.90 6.20
C ASP A 8 -0.61 -23.11 7.51
N VAL A 9 -0.92 -23.73 8.65
CA VAL A 9 -0.64 -23.16 9.99
C VAL A 9 0.86 -22.94 10.18
N VAL A 10 1.68 -23.94 9.86
CA VAL A 10 3.15 -23.84 9.99
C VAL A 10 3.70 -22.71 9.12
N VAL A 11 3.26 -22.62 7.86
CA VAL A 11 3.67 -21.54 6.95
C VAL A 11 3.27 -20.18 7.49
N LEU A 12 2.04 -20.01 7.98
CA LEU A 12 1.56 -18.76 8.55
C LEU A 12 2.35 -18.35 9.79
N VAL A 13 2.55 -19.27 10.74
CA VAL A 13 3.31 -19.00 11.97
C VAL A 13 4.76 -18.66 11.64
N ALA A 14 5.39 -19.38 10.72
CA ALA A 14 6.74 -19.08 10.25
C ALA A 14 6.82 -17.69 9.59
N TYR A 15 5.82 -17.31 8.79
CA TYR A 15 5.73 -15.98 8.21
C TYR A 15 5.59 -14.87 9.27
N LEU A 16 4.67 -15.01 10.22
CA LEU A 16 4.46 -14.02 11.29
C LEU A 16 5.68 -13.89 12.21
N ALA A 17 6.26 -15.02 12.62
CA ALA A 17 7.46 -15.04 13.45
C ALA A 17 8.68 -14.51 12.69
N GLY A 18 8.84 -14.88 11.42
CA GLY A 18 9.95 -14.45 10.57
C GLY A 18 9.93 -12.96 10.27
N THR A 19 8.77 -12.40 9.89
CA THR A 19 8.61 -10.95 9.68
C THR A 19 8.85 -10.16 10.96
N THR A 20 8.27 -10.59 12.09
CA THR A 20 8.49 -9.97 13.39
C THR A 20 9.97 -10.04 13.80
N GLY A 21 10.60 -11.21 13.67
CA GLY A 21 12.00 -11.43 14.00
C GLY A 21 12.96 -10.61 13.14
N LEU A 22 12.69 -10.51 11.83
CA LEU A 22 13.43 -9.64 10.92
C LEU A 22 13.31 -8.17 11.35
N GLY A 23 12.09 -7.70 11.63
CA GLY A 23 11.86 -6.32 12.07
C GLY A 23 12.62 -5.99 13.36
N LEU A 24 12.57 -6.87 14.35
CA LEU A 24 13.33 -6.72 15.60
C LEU A 24 14.84 -6.74 15.36
N TRP A 25 15.34 -7.61 14.49
CA TRP A 25 16.77 -7.75 14.22
C TRP A 25 17.35 -6.56 13.43
N VAL A 26 16.65 -6.08 12.40
CA VAL A 26 17.01 -4.87 11.66
C VAL A 26 16.89 -3.63 12.56
N GLY A 27 15.87 -3.64 13.42
CA GLY A 27 15.52 -2.57 14.34
C GLY A 27 16.47 -2.36 15.52
N ARG A 28 17.29 -3.34 15.90
CA ARG A 28 18.02 -3.38 17.19
C ARG A 28 19.07 -2.29 17.44
N ARG A 29 19.30 -1.36 16.51
CA ARG A 29 20.36 -0.34 16.60
C ARG A 29 19.86 1.10 16.49
N GLN A 30 18.63 1.40 16.94
CA GLN A 30 18.13 2.78 16.99
C GLN A 30 18.87 3.58 18.07
N ARG A 31 19.44 4.73 17.70
CA ARG A 31 20.21 5.59 18.63
C ARG A 31 19.48 6.85 19.04
N ASP A 32 18.80 7.49 18.09
CA ASP A 32 18.13 8.77 18.26
C ASP A 32 16.88 8.86 17.37
N ALA A 33 16.18 9.99 17.43
CA ALA A 33 14.97 10.25 16.65
C ALA A 33 15.24 10.26 15.13
N LYS A 34 16.42 10.70 14.68
CA LYS A 34 16.74 10.76 13.25
C LYS A 34 16.93 9.35 12.69
N ASP A 35 17.61 8.47 13.42
CA ASP A 35 17.74 7.07 13.07
C ASP A 35 16.37 6.37 13.07
N TYR A 36 15.55 6.64 14.10
CA TYR A 36 14.24 6.04 14.25
C TYR A 36 13.25 6.45 13.14
N PHE A 37 13.14 7.74 12.84
CA PHE A 37 12.12 8.26 11.92
C PHE A 37 12.56 8.29 10.46
N VAL A 38 13.84 8.49 10.14
CA VAL A 38 14.32 8.63 8.76
C VAL A 38 15.53 7.76 8.44
N ALA A 39 15.86 6.77 9.28
CA ALA A 39 16.93 5.82 9.03
C ALA A 39 18.31 6.47 8.78
N ASP A 40 18.51 7.70 9.28
CA ASP A 40 19.67 8.55 9.02
C ASP A 40 19.99 8.74 7.51
N GLY A 41 18.96 8.70 6.65
CA GLY A 41 19.13 8.88 5.20
C GLY A 41 19.90 7.73 4.53
N ALA A 42 20.01 6.55 5.15
CA ALA A 42 20.89 5.48 4.66
C ALA A 42 20.24 4.54 3.63
N ILE A 43 18.92 4.64 3.40
CA ILE A 43 18.16 3.66 2.63
C ILE A 43 18.41 3.87 1.13
N PRO A 44 18.81 2.82 0.38
CA PRO A 44 19.01 2.95 -1.07
C PRO A 44 17.67 3.16 -1.79
N TRP A 45 17.69 3.92 -2.88
CA TRP A 45 16.48 4.33 -3.62
C TRP A 45 15.55 3.16 -3.99
N TRP A 46 16.09 2.00 -4.37
CA TRP A 46 15.27 0.84 -4.76
C TRP A 46 14.49 0.26 -3.58
N ALA A 47 15.05 0.31 -2.36
CA ALA A 47 14.35 -0.16 -1.16
C ALA A 47 13.24 0.84 -0.76
N VAL A 48 13.51 2.14 -0.91
CA VAL A 48 12.49 3.18 -0.73
C VAL A 48 11.36 3.00 -1.74
N MET A 49 11.69 2.79 -3.02
CA MET A 49 10.73 2.54 -4.11
C MET A 49 9.78 1.39 -3.77
N PHE A 50 10.32 0.22 -3.43
CA PHE A 50 9.49 -0.94 -3.10
C PHE A 50 8.72 -0.77 -1.78
N SER A 51 9.27 -0.07 -0.80
CA SER A 51 8.52 0.25 0.43
C SER A 51 7.34 1.19 0.15
N ILE A 52 7.48 2.14 -0.77
CA ILE A 52 6.38 2.99 -1.25
C ILE A 52 5.29 2.14 -1.91
N VAL A 53 5.66 1.26 -2.86
CA VAL A 53 4.72 0.32 -3.50
C VAL A 53 4.01 -0.57 -2.48
N ALA A 54 4.76 -1.12 -1.51
CA ALA A 54 4.22 -1.97 -0.45
C ALA A 54 3.25 -1.20 0.47
N SER A 55 3.57 0.06 0.79
CA SER A 55 2.76 0.91 1.65
C SER A 55 1.44 1.32 0.99
N GLU A 56 1.44 1.51 -0.33
CA GLU A 56 0.24 1.82 -1.10
C GLU A 56 -0.65 0.59 -1.32
N THR A 57 -0.04 -0.58 -1.47
CA THR A 57 -0.76 -1.83 -1.72
C THR A 57 -1.26 -2.42 -0.41
N SER A 58 -2.52 -2.15 -0.09
CA SER A 58 -3.16 -2.71 1.12
C SER A 58 -3.89 -4.02 0.83
N ALA A 59 -4.24 -4.77 1.89
CA ALA A 59 -5.15 -5.91 1.78
C ALA A 59 -6.48 -5.53 1.12
N LEU A 60 -6.97 -4.31 1.36
CA LEU A 60 -8.16 -3.78 0.70
C LEU A 60 -7.94 -3.66 -0.81
N THR A 61 -6.81 -3.12 -1.25
CA THR A 61 -6.46 -3.05 -2.68
C THR A 61 -6.43 -4.44 -3.31
N PHE A 62 -5.79 -5.39 -2.63
CA PHE A 62 -5.62 -6.76 -3.11
C PHE A 62 -6.96 -7.50 -3.32
N ILE A 63 -7.96 -7.22 -2.47
CA ILE A 63 -9.29 -7.83 -2.55
C ILE A 63 -10.22 -7.03 -3.48
N SER A 64 -10.21 -5.70 -3.40
CA SER A 64 -11.16 -4.82 -4.09
C SER A 64 -10.87 -4.67 -5.59
N ILE A 65 -9.61 -4.65 -6.04
CA ILE A 65 -9.30 -4.46 -7.46
C ILE A 65 -9.80 -5.62 -8.34
N PRO A 66 -9.59 -6.91 -7.97
CA PRO A 66 -10.26 -8.01 -8.66
C PRO A 66 -11.79 -7.92 -8.60
N GLY A 67 -12.36 -7.47 -7.48
CA GLY A 67 -13.81 -7.25 -7.32
C GLY A 67 -14.36 -6.17 -8.25
N LEU A 68 -13.61 -5.09 -8.45
CA LEU A 68 -13.93 -4.00 -9.38
C LEU A 68 -13.92 -4.50 -10.82
N ALA A 69 -12.86 -5.21 -11.24
CA ALA A 69 -12.76 -5.80 -12.58
C ALA A 69 -13.83 -6.89 -12.81
N TYR A 70 -14.21 -7.63 -11.76
CA TYR A 70 -15.30 -8.59 -11.82
C TYR A 70 -16.67 -7.90 -11.97
N GLY A 71 -16.84 -6.68 -11.45
CA GLY A 71 -18.11 -5.96 -11.44
C GLY A 71 -19.01 -6.36 -10.28
N ALA A 72 -18.42 -6.70 -9.12
CA ALA A 72 -19.17 -7.19 -7.96
C ALA A 72 -20.23 -6.21 -7.44
N GLU A 73 -19.99 -4.89 -7.54
CA GLU A 73 -20.91 -3.86 -7.07
C GLU A 73 -21.78 -3.25 -8.20
N SER A 74 -21.20 -3.02 -9.38
CA SER A 74 -21.88 -2.33 -10.49
C SER A 74 -22.58 -3.26 -11.49
N GLY A 75 -22.33 -4.58 -11.43
CA GLY A 75 -22.77 -5.54 -12.44
C GLY A 75 -22.05 -5.45 -13.79
N ALA A 76 -21.21 -4.44 -13.99
CA ALA A 76 -20.48 -4.16 -15.23
C ALA A 76 -19.04 -3.71 -14.91
N GLY A 77 -18.20 -4.66 -14.52
CA GLY A 77 -16.77 -4.43 -14.31
C GLY A 77 -15.97 -4.63 -15.59
N ASP A 78 -14.94 -3.82 -15.78
CA ASP A 78 -13.96 -3.91 -16.87
C ASP A 78 -12.56 -3.49 -16.39
N LEU A 79 -11.63 -3.34 -17.33
CA LEU A 79 -10.24 -2.94 -17.05
C LEU A 79 -10.02 -1.42 -17.16
N GLY A 80 -11.08 -0.62 -17.30
CA GLY A 80 -10.99 0.84 -17.47
C GLY A 80 -10.35 1.55 -16.28
N PHE A 81 -10.43 0.97 -15.08
CA PHE A 81 -9.77 1.52 -13.89
C PHE A 81 -8.25 1.69 -14.06
N LEU A 82 -7.61 0.93 -14.96
CA LEU A 82 -6.17 1.01 -15.23
C LEU A 82 -5.72 2.37 -15.78
N GLU A 83 -6.63 3.17 -16.35
CA GLU A 83 -6.30 4.51 -16.87
C GLU A 83 -5.76 5.45 -15.79
N VAL A 84 -6.16 5.24 -14.53
CA VAL A 84 -5.69 6.05 -13.39
C VAL A 84 -4.17 5.93 -13.19
N VAL A 85 -3.57 4.80 -13.61
CA VAL A 85 -2.13 4.53 -13.48
C VAL A 85 -1.31 5.52 -14.31
N ALA A 86 -1.79 5.90 -15.50
CA ALA A 86 -1.14 6.92 -16.31
C ALA A 86 -1.11 8.28 -15.61
N GLY A 87 -2.21 8.64 -14.93
CA GLY A 87 -2.26 9.82 -14.08
C GLY A 87 -1.29 9.74 -12.89
N TYR A 88 -1.18 8.57 -12.23
CA TYR A 88 -0.24 8.39 -11.13
C TYR A 88 1.21 8.70 -11.54
N ILE A 89 1.62 8.23 -12.71
CA ILE A 89 2.97 8.51 -13.25
C ILE A 89 3.19 10.03 -13.40
N ILE A 90 2.22 10.76 -13.98
CA ILE A 90 2.29 12.22 -14.13
C ILE A 90 2.42 12.89 -12.76
N GLY A 91 1.56 12.53 -11.80
CA GLY A 91 1.59 13.09 -10.46
C GLY A 91 2.93 12.85 -9.76
N ARG A 92 3.49 11.64 -9.88
CA ARG A 92 4.80 11.28 -9.32
C ARG A 92 5.95 12.09 -9.93
N PHE A 93 5.94 12.36 -11.24
CA PHE A 93 6.90 13.29 -11.86
C PHE A 93 6.78 14.72 -11.30
N VAL A 94 5.55 15.21 -11.09
CA VAL A 94 5.34 16.53 -10.47
C VAL A 94 5.87 16.55 -9.04
N VAL A 95 5.57 15.54 -8.23
CA VAL A 95 6.12 15.41 -6.86
C VAL A 95 7.65 15.41 -6.89
N ALA A 96 8.25 14.64 -7.78
CA ALA A 96 9.69 14.52 -7.93
C ALA A 96 10.37 15.84 -8.33
N GLY A 97 9.76 16.59 -9.26
CA GLY A 97 10.32 17.84 -9.78
C GLY A 97 10.04 19.07 -8.91
N VAL A 98 8.93 19.08 -8.17
CA VAL A 98 8.41 20.30 -7.53
C VAL A 98 8.43 20.23 -6.00
N LEU A 99 7.97 19.13 -5.41
CA LEU A 99 7.84 19.02 -3.96
C LEU A 99 9.12 18.51 -3.29
N LEU A 100 9.72 17.45 -3.84
CA LEU A 100 10.94 16.86 -3.28
C LEU A 100 12.10 17.85 -3.10
N PRO A 101 12.44 18.72 -4.07
CA PRO A 101 13.52 19.68 -3.87
C PRO A 101 13.29 20.61 -2.68
N ARG A 102 12.03 20.97 -2.39
CA ARG A 102 11.67 21.84 -1.25
C ARG A 102 11.78 21.12 0.08
N TYR A 103 11.40 19.84 0.15
CA TYR A 103 11.57 19.03 1.36
C TYR A 103 13.04 18.83 1.72
N PHE A 104 13.88 18.54 0.72
CA PHE A 104 15.33 18.37 0.91
C PHE A 104 16.05 19.68 1.25
N ALA A 105 15.63 20.82 0.69
CA ALA A 105 16.27 22.11 0.99
C ALA A 105 16.13 22.55 2.46
N GLY A 106 15.02 22.20 3.12
CA GLY A 106 14.75 22.63 4.50
C GLY A 106 15.15 21.61 5.58
N ASN A 107 15.79 20.48 5.23
CA ASN A 107 15.98 19.33 6.14
C ASN A 107 14.70 18.96 6.90
N LEU A 108 13.55 19.07 6.23
CA LEU A 108 12.25 18.96 6.86
C LEU A 108 11.92 17.49 7.10
N VAL A 109 11.69 17.12 8.36
CA VAL A 109 11.36 15.74 8.75
C VAL A 109 9.88 15.42 8.50
N THR A 110 9.04 16.46 8.32
CA THR A 110 7.60 16.28 8.02
C THR A 110 7.15 17.08 6.79
N ALA A 111 6.19 16.53 6.05
CA ALA A 111 5.55 17.18 4.91
C ALA A 111 4.94 18.53 5.31
N TYR A 112 4.39 18.61 6.52
CA TYR A 112 3.69 19.78 7.05
C TYR A 112 4.62 20.88 7.57
N ALA A 113 5.89 20.58 7.83
CA ALA A 113 6.86 21.61 8.21
C ALA A 113 7.11 22.60 7.06
N LEU A 114 6.94 22.16 5.81
CA LEU A 114 6.97 23.06 4.65
C LEU A 114 5.86 24.11 4.72
N LEU A 115 4.68 23.74 5.22
CA LEU A 115 3.55 24.67 5.37
C LEU A 115 3.81 25.71 6.46
N GLU A 116 4.53 25.35 7.52
CA GLU A 116 4.92 26.30 8.55
C GLU A 116 5.79 27.42 7.99
N THR A 117 6.77 27.08 7.15
CA THR A 117 7.66 28.09 6.54
C THR A 117 6.91 29.13 5.70
N ARG A 118 5.73 28.79 5.16
CA ARG A 118 4.95 29.67 4.29
C ARG A 118 3.75 30.32 4.96
N PHE A 119 3.10 29.62 5.89
CA PHE A 119 1.80 29.98 6.47
C PHE A 119 1.79 29.99 8.01
N GLY A 120 2.90 29.65 8.65
CA GLY A 120 3.05 29.67 10.09
C GLY A 120 2.57 28.40 10.82
N LEU A 121 2.81 28.39 12.12
CA LEU A 121 2.63 27.23 13.00
C LEU A 121 1.18 26.73 13.07
N THR A 122 0.20 27.64 13.00
CA THR A 122 -1.24 27.30 13.03
C THR A 122 -1.60 26.35 11.90
N THR A 123 -1.16 26.64 10.67
CA THR A 123 -1.42 25.80 9.50
C THR A 123 -0.76 24.43 9.62
N ARG A 124 0.48 24.38 10.12
CA ARG A 124 1.16 23.09 10.38
C ARG A 124 0.39 22.25 11.39
N ARG A 125 -0.06 22.83 12.50
CA ARG A 125 -0.80 22.11 13.54
C ARG A 125 -2.13 21.59 13.00
N PHE A 126 -2.89 22.44 12.30
CA PHE A 126 -4.15 22.06 11.69
C PHE A 126 -3.98 20.88 10.72
N THR A 127 -3.07 20.99 9.76
CA THR A 127 -2.82 19.93 8.78
C THR A 127 -2.27 18.65 9.39
N SER A 128 -1.42 18.75 10.42
CA SER A 128 -0.92 17.58 11.16
C SER A 128 -2.05 16.85 11.90
N ILE A 129 -2.99 17.58 12.53
CA ILE A 129 -4.15 16.98 13.22
C ILE A 129 -5.06 16.30 12.19
N VAL A 130 -5.38 16.98 11.09
CA VAL A 130 -6.19 16.40 10.00
C VAL A 130 -5.56 15.11 9.50
N PHE A 131 -4.26 15.10 9.23
CA PHE A 131 -3.53 13.89 8.84
C PHE A 131 -3.63 12.79 9.89
N MET A 132 -3.35 13.09 11.16
CA MET A 132 -3.39 12.06 12.22
C MET A 132 -4.76 11.40 12.34
N VAL A 133 -5.84 12.19 12.27
CA VAL A 133 -7.21 11.67 12.36
C VAL A 133 -7.58 10.85 11.13
N THR A 134 -7.40 11.38 9.93
CA THR A 134 -7.74 10.66 8.69
C THR A 134 -6.90 9.41 8.52
N ARG A 135 -5.62 9.46 8.93
CA ARG A 135 -4.73 8.32 8.91
C ARG A 135 -5.17 7.23 9.89
N ALA A 136 -5.52 7.58 11.13
CA ALA A 136 -6.02 6.62 12.11
C ALA A 136 -7.29 5.90 11.61
N LEU A 137 -8.22 6.64 10.97
CA LEU A 137 -9.42 6.05 10.37
C LEU A 137 -9.06 5.11 9.21
N ALA A 138 -8.20 5.54 8.29
CA ALA A 138 -7.78 4.72 7.15
C ALA A 138 -7.06 3.44 7.60
N ASP A 139 -6.15 3.53 8.57
CA ASP A 139 -5.42 2.38 9.09
C ASP A 139 -6.31 1.43 9.88
N SER A 140 -7.35 1.92 10.55
CA SER A 140 -8.36 1.07 11.21
C SER A 140 -9.06 0.15 10.19
N VAL A 141 -9.45 0.69 9.04
CA VAL A 141 -10.06 -0.09 7.95
C VAL A 141 -9.06 -1.09 7.35
N ARG A 142 -7.80 -0.70 7.17
CA ARG A 142 -6.75 -1.60 6.64
C ARG A 142 -6.45 -2.75 7.59
N VAL A 143 -6.36 -2.50 8.89
CA VAL A 143 -6.15 -3.55 9.90
C VAL A 143 -7.35 -4.49 9.92
N PHE A 144 -8.58 -3.96 9.88
CA PHE A 144 -9.78 -4.79 9.81
C PHE A 144 -9.78 -5.69 8.56
N ALA A 145 -9.53 -5.13 7.37
CA ALA A 145 -9.49 -5.91 6.14
C ALA A 145 -8.40 -7.01 6.18
N THR A 146 -7.25 -6.69 6.75
CA THR A 146 -6.14 -7.65 6.92
C THR A 146 -6.44 -8.73 7.96
N ALA A 147 -7.35 -8.45 8.92
CA ALA A 147 -7.78 -9.42 9.93
C ALA A 147 -8.77 -10.46 9.38
N ILE A 148 -9.44 -10.21 8.25
CA ILE A 148 -10.43 -11.13 7.67
C ILE A 148 -9.81 -12.53 7.41
N PRO A 149 -8.67 -12.68 6.70
CA PRO A 149 -8.05 -14.00 6.53
C PRO A 149 -7.69 -14.69 7.86
N VAL A 150 -7.21 -13.94 8.85
CA VAL A 150 -6.87 -14.50 10.18
C VAL A 150 -8.14 -15.00 10.89
N ALA A 151 -9.23 -14.24 10.82
CA ALA A 151 -10.53 -14.61 11.35
C ALA A 151 -11.06 -15.91 10.72
N LEU A 152 -10.90 -16.10 9.40
CA LEU A 152 -11.28 -17.34 8.71
C LEU A 152 -10.48 -18.56 9.18
N ILE A 153 -9.24 -18.35 9.62
CA ILE A 153 -8.35 -19.42 10.08
C ILE A 153 -8.67 -19.83 11.52
N ILE A 154 -8.85 -18.85 12.43
CA ILE A 154 -9.11 -19.14 13.85
C ILE A 154 -10.58 -19.45 14.14
N GLY A 155 -11.50 -18.94 13.32
CA GLY A 155 -12.94 -19.03 13.49
C GLY A 155 -13.46 -20.45 13.77
N PRO A 156 -13.05 -21.48 13.00
CA PRO A 156 -13.46 -22.87 13.23
C PRO A 156 -13.02 -23.45 14.59
N SER A 157 -11.97 -22.90 15.22
CA SER A 157 -11.43 -23.37 16.49
C SER A 157 -12.00 -22.62 17.70
N MET A 158 -12.74 -21.53 17.47
CA MET A 158 -13.28 -20.69 18.55
C MET A 158 -14.72 -21.07 18.91
N THR A 159 -14.96 -21.33 20.19
CA THR A 159 -16.29 -21.68 20.71
C THR A 159 -17.31 -20.56 20.52
N ASN A 160 -16.89 -19.29 20.68
CA ASN A 160 -17.77 -18.13 20.54
C ASN A 160 -17.37 -17.29 19.32
N GLN A 161 -18.24 -17.30 18.31
CA GLN A 161 -18.02 -16.62 17.03
C GLN A 161 -17.99 -15.08 17.16
N ALA A 162 -18.59 -14.50 18.19
CA ALA A 162 -18.58 -13.05 18.42
C ALA A 162 -17.17 -12.50 18.67
N TYR A 163 -16.25 -13.33 19.18
CA TYR A 163 -14.88 -12.92 19.52
C TYR A 163 -13.87 -13.20 18.41
N VAL A 164 -14.25 -13.83 17.30
CA VAL A 164 -13.32 -14.22 16.22
C VAL A 164 -12.66 -13.00 15.60
N MET A 165 -13.45 -12.02 15.13
CA MET A 165 -12.92 -10.82 14.49
C MET A 165 -12.12 -9.93 15.47
N PRO A 166 -12.62 -9.62 16.69
CA PRO A 166 -11.82 -8.89 17.68
C PRO A 166 -10.48 -9.57 17.99
N THR A 167 -10.46 -10.90 18.10
CA THR A 167 -9.22 -11.65 18.38
C THR A 167 -8.24 -11.56 17.20
N ALA A 168 -8.73 -11.70 15.97
CA ALA A 168 -7.89 -11.57 14.77
C ALA A 168 -7.27 -10.16 14.65
N VAL A 169 -8.05 -9.11 14.92
CA VAL A 169 -7.57 -7.72 14.95
C VAL A 169 -6.52 -7.52 16.04
N LEU A 170 -6.76 -8.05 17.26
CA LEU A 170 -5.81 -7.94 18.37
C LEU A 170 -4.48 -8.65 18.09
N ILE A 171 -4.52 -9.85 17.50
CA ILE A 171 -3.32 -10.61 17.12
C ILE A 171 -2.49 -9.79 16.12
N LEU A 172 -3.11 -9.32 15.03
CA LEU A 172 -2.41 -8.53 14.01
C LEU A 172 -1.91 -7.20 14.56
N GLY A 173 -2.74 -6.48 15.31
CA GLY A 173 -2.38 -5.20 15.92
C GLY A 173 -1.20 -5.34 16.86
N LEU A 174 -1.21 -6.35 17.75
CA LEU A 174 -0.11 -6.59 18.69
C LEU A 174 1.19 -6.90 17.97
N LEU A 175 1.19 -7.83 17.01
CA LEU A 175 2.38 -8.16 16.23
C LEU A 175 2.92 -6.93 15.47
N THR A 176 2.02 -6.18 14.84
CA THR A 176 2.37 -4.96 14.09
C THR A 176 3.00 -3.91 15.00
N VAL A 177 2.38 -3.61 16.15
CA VAL A 177 2.91 -2.65 17.12
C VAL A 177 4.27 -3.09 17.66
N LEU A 178 4.45 -4.39 17.96
CA LEU A 178 5.70 -4.89 18.54
C LEU A 178 6.92 -4.64 17.66
N TYR A 179 6.85 -4.99 16.36
CA TYR A 179 8.01 -4.79 15.48
C TYR A 179 8.15 -3.34 14.99
N THR A 180 7.04 -2.60 14.82
CA THR A 180 7.09 -1.20 14.38
C THR A 180 7.64 -0.28 15.47
N TYR A 181 7.18 -0.44 16.71
CA TYR A 181 7.61 0.38 17.85
C TYR A 181 9.08 0.18 18.19
N LYS A 182 9.59 -1.06 18.11
CA LYS A 182 11.00 -1.34 18.39
C LYS A 182 11.93 -1.03 17.23
N GLY A 183 11.41 -1.09 15.99
CA GLY A 183 12.26 -1.18 14.81
C GLY A 183 12.50 0.11 14.03
N GLY A 184 11.64 1.12 14.19
CA GLY A 184 11.73 2.38 13.44
C GLY A 184 11.61 2.18 11.92
N MET A 185 11.92 3.24 11.17
CA MET A 185 11.75 3.30 9.71
C MET A 185 12.58 2.21 8.97
N LYS A 186 13.77 1.88 9.48
CA LYS A 186 14.59 0.79 8.89
C LYS A 186 13.84 -0.53 8.94
N ALA A 187 13.34 -0.93 10.11
CA ALA A 187 12.62 -2.19 10.23
C ALA A 187 11.41 -2.22 9.31
N VAL A 188 10.62 -1.15 9.31
CA VAL A 188 9.42 -1.01 8.46
C VAL A 188 9.76 -1.29 7.00
N VAL A 189 10.71 -0.54 6.41
CA VAL A 189 11.08 -0.67 4.99
C VAL A 189 11.52 -2.10 4.63
N TRP A 190 12.36 -2.72 5.46
CA TRP A 190 12.87 -4.06 5.17
C TRP A 190 11.81 -5.15 5.37
N THR A 191 10.94 -5.03 6.38
CA THR A 191 9.82 -5.96 6.57
C THR A 191 8.81 -5.83 5.44
N GLU A 192 8.50 -4.61 5.00
CA GLU A 192 7.58 -4.34 3.90
C GLU A 192 8.09 -4.91 2.58
N LEU A 193 9.39 -4.82 2.31
CA LEU A 193 9.97 -5.41 1.10
C LEU A 193 9.79 -6.93 1.05
N LEU A 194 10.01 -7.61 2.18
CA LEU A 194 9.79 -9.06 2.28
C LEU A 194 8.30 -9.40 2.10
N GLN A 195 7.41 -8.65 2.77
CA GLN A 195 5.96 -8.81 2.63
C GLN A 195 5.51 -8.57 1.18
N ALA A 196 6.12 -7.59 0.50
CA ALA A 196 5.85 -7.29 -0.90
C ALA A 196 6.21 -8.44 -1.82
N GLY A 197 7.40 -9.03 -1.65
CA GLY A 197 7.78 -10.23 -2.39
C GLY A 197 6.78 -11.38 -2.18
N ILE A 198 6.32 -11.59 -0.96
CA ILE A 198 5.36 -12.65 -0.63
C ILE A 198 3.99 -12.41 -1.28
N TYR A 199 3.40 -11.21 -1.16
CA TYR A 199 2.09 -10.98 -1.74
C TYR A 199 2.13 -10.92 -3.28
N ILE A 200 3.20 -10.39 -3.88
CA ILE A 200 3.36 -10.36 -5.34
C ILE A 200 3.50 -11.78 -5.89
N SER A 201 4.34 -12.61 -5.27
CA SER A 201 4.48 -14.01 -5.68
C SER A 201 3.16 -14.78 -5.49
N GLY A 202 2.43 -14.53 -4.39
CA GLY A 202 1.09 -15.06 -4.16
C GLY A 202 0.08 -14.64 -5.25
N ALA A 203 0.07 -13.37 -5.65
CA ALA A 203 -0.79 -12.88 -6.73
C ALA A 203 -0.47 -13.55 -8.07
N VAL A 204 0.82 -13.62 -8.44
CA VAL A 204 1.27 -14.29 -9.66
C VAL A 204 0.88 -15.77 -9.64
N ALA A 205 1.12 -16.47 -8.53
CA ALA A 205 0.71 -17.85 -8.37
C ALA A 205 -0.81 -18.03 -8.51
N ALA A 206 -1.62 -17.17 -7.89
CA ALA A 206 -3.07 -17.20 -8.02
C ALA A 206 -3.53 -17.03 -9.48
N ILE A 207 -2.97 -16.06 -10.20
CA ILE A 207 -3.26 -15.82 -11.62
C ILE A 207 -2.90 -17.06 -12.46
N LEU A 208 -1.72 -17.65 -12.26
CA LEU A 208 -1.28 -18.84 -13.00
C LEU A 208 -2.14 -20.07 -12.70
N ILE A 209 -2.47 -20.31 -11.43
CA ILE A 209 -3.33 -21.42 -11.00
C ILE A 209 -4.73 -21.27 -11.59
N LEU A 210 -5.35 -20.08 -11.49
CA LEU A 210 -6.66 -19.81 -12.07
C LEU A 210 -6.65 -20.01 -13.58
N GLY A 211 -5.60 -19.55 -14.26
CA GLY A 211 -5.43 -19.76 -15.70
C GLY A 211 -5.38 -21.23 -16.14
N HIS A 212 -4.95 -22.13 -15.24
CA HIS A 212 -4.92 -23.56 -15.49
C HIS A 212 -6.21 -24.28 -15.07
N LEU A 213 -6.85 -23.85 -13.97
CA LEU A 213 -8.04 -24.49 -13.42
C LEU A 213 -9.33 -24.14 -14.19
N VAL A 214 -9.38 -22.99 -14.87
CA VAL A 214 -10.55 -22.64 -15.69
C VAL A 214 -10.64 -23.58 -16.90
N PRO A 215 -11.78 -24.26 -17.12
CA PRO A 215 -11.97 -25.09 -18.30
C PRO A 215 -11.71 -24.32 -19.60
N GLY A 216 -10.87 -24.87 -20.48
CA GLY A 216 -10.43 -24.18 -21.71
C GLY A 216 -9.31 -23.16 -21.52
N GLY A 217 -8.81 -22.99 -20.28
CA GLY A 217 -7.63 -22.20 -19.92
C GLY A 217 -7.71 -20.73 -20.31
N TRP A 218 -6.53 -20.11 -20.52
CA TRP A 218 -6.39 -18.70 -20.89
C TRP A 218 -7.21 -18.29 -22.12
N SER A 219 -7.31 -19.16 -23.12
CA SER A 219 -8.08 -18.86 -24.33
C SER A 219 -9.57 -18.65 -23.99
N SER A 220 -10.15 -19.54 -23.18
CA SER A 220 -11.54 -19.42 -22.75
C SER A 220 -11.77 -18.20 -21.85
N ILE A 221 -10.82 -17.89 -20.97
CA ILE A 221 -10.87 -16.71 -20.10
C ILE A 221 -10.97 -15.43 -20.96
N TRP A 222 -10.06 -15.25 -21.92
CA TRP A 222 -10.04 -14.06 -22.76
C TRP A 222 -11.24 -13.96 -23.70
N SER A 223 -11.68 -15.08 -24.30
CA SER A 223 -12.86 -15.07 -25.18
C SER A 223 -14.13 -14.72 -24.40
N THR A 224 -14.29 -15.28 -23.20
CA THR A 224 -15.46 -15.04 -22.36
C THR A 224 -15.47 -13.61 -21.83
N ALA A 225 -14.32 -13.11 -21.35
CA ALA A 225 -14.18 -11.74 -20.88
C ALA A 225 -14.43 -10.72 -22.01
N GLY A 226 -13.93 -10.98 -23.22
CA GLY A 226 -14.15 -10.15 -24.39
C GLY A 226 -15.61 -10.11 -24.81
N ALA A 227 -16.28 -11.27 -24.89
CA ALA A 227 -17.70 -11.35 -25.20
C ALA A 227 -18.58 -10.64 -24.15
N ALA A 228 -18.15 -10.63 -22.89
CA ALA A 228 -18.79 -9.90 -21.80
C ALA A 228 -18.41 -8.41 -21.72
N GLY A 229 -17.60 -7.89 -22.65
CA GLY A 229 -17.18 -6.49 -22.69
C GLY A 229 -16.19 -6.07 -21.59
N LYS A 230 -15.59 -7.01 -20.86
CA LYS A 230 -14.74 -6.73 -19.68
C LYS A 230 -13.30 -6.38 -20.01
N THR A 231 -12.88 -6.53 -21.26
CA THR A 231 -11.50 -6.26 -21.71
C THR A 231 -11.28 -4.81 -22.12
N LYS A 232 -12.27 -3.93 -21.93
CA LYS A 232 -12.12 -2.50 -22.24
C LYS A 232 -11.15 -1.87 -21.24
N VAL A 233 -10.06 -1.30 -21.77
CA VAL A 233 -9.04 -0.59 -20.97
C VAL A 233 -9.13 0.92 -21.18
N LEU A 234 -9.43 1.36 -22.41
CA LEU A 234 -9.42 2.78 -22.77
C LEU A 234 -10.82 3.30 -23.12
N ASP A 235 -11.19 4.43 -22.53
CA ASP A 235 -12.40 5.19 -22.81
C ASP A 235 -12.10 6.68 -22.95
N PHE A 236 -12.14 7.18 -24.18
CA PHE A 236 -11.83 8.58 -24.51
C PHE A 236 -13.01 9.53 -24.36
N THR A 237 -14.15 9.06 -23.84
CA THR A 237 -15.35 9.90 -23.65
C THR A 237 -15.05 11.09 -22.75
N PHE A 238 -15.27 12.31 -23.25
CA PHE A 238 -15.08 13.53 -22.46
C PHE A 238 -16.35 13.84 -21.67
N THR A 239 -16.36 13.48 -20.38
CA THR A 239 -17.47 13.77 -19.47
C THR A 239 -16.98 13.81 -18.02
N LEU A 240 -17.71 14.54 -17.17
CA LEU A 240 -17.48 14.58 -15.72
C LEU A 240 -18.34 13.55 -14.95
N SER A 241 -19.33 12.94 -15.61
CA SER A 241 -20.30 12.04 -14.96
C SER A 241 -19.93 10.56 -15.02
N LYS A 242 -18.89 10.19 -15.78
CA LYS A 242 -18.45 8.81 -15.96
C LYS A 242 -17.08 8.59 -15.31
N PRO A 243 -16.94 7.64 -14.36
CA PRO A 243 -15.63 7.25 -13.84
C PRO A 243 -14.84 6.47 -14.91
N HIS A 244 -13.53 6.34 -14.73
CA HIS A 244 -12.67 5.51 -15.59
C HIS A 244 -12.78 5.88 -17.08
N THR A 245 -12.58 7.17 -17.36
CA THR A 245 -12.26 7.68 -18.70
C THR A 245 -10.81 8.17 -18.70
N VAL A 246 -10.15 8.18 -19.87
CA VAL A 246 -8.75 8.63 -20.02
C VAL A 246 -8.55 9.99 -19.36
N TRP A 247 -9.49 10.92 -19.54
CA TRP A 247 -9.42 12.27 -18.97
C TRP A 247 -9.53 12.26 -17.44
N ALA A 248 -10.48 11.50 -16.89
CA ALA A 248 -10.64 11.35 -15.46
C ALA A 248 -9.44 10.60 -14.84
N GLY A 249 -8.89 9.58 -15.52
CA GLY A 249 -7.74 8.81 -15.10
C GLY A 249 -6.45 9.64 -15.08
N LEU A 250 -6.18 10.42 -16.13
CA LEU A 250 -5.00 11.27 -16.21
C LEU A 250 -5.03 12.39 -15.17
N ILE A 251 -6.12 13.17 -15.13
CA ILE A 251 -6.22 14.32 -14.23
C ILE A 251 -6.41 13.83 -12.80
N GLY A 252 -7.40 12.98 -12.56
CA GLY A 252 -7.71 12.44 -11.24
C GLY A 252 -6.55 11.64 -10.67
N GLY A 253 -5.92 10.76 -11.47
CA GLY A 253 -4.73 10.02 -11.06
C GLY A 253 -3.57 10.94 -10.71
N ALA A 254 -3.30 12.00 -11.49
CA ALA A 254 -2.22 12.94 -11.17
C ALA A 254 -2.47 13.65 -9.84
N PHE A 255 -3.69 14.14 -9.60
CA PHE A 255 -4.04 14.77 -8.33
C PHE A 255 -3.99 13.79 -7.15
N LEU A 256 -4.49 12.57 -7.34
CA LEU A 256 -4.43 11.51 -6.32
C LEU A 256 -2.98 11.20 -5.96
N ALA A 257 -2.11 10.97 -6.94
CA ALA A 257 -0.69 10.72 -6.68
C ALA A 257 0.00 11.93 -6.03
N MET A 258 -0.26 13.16 -6.48
CA MET A 258 0.30 14.33 -5.81
C MET A 258 -0.13 14.43 -4.34
N ALA A 259 -1.38 14.08 -4.02
CA ALA A 259 -1.86 14.04 -2.64
C ALA A 259 -1.21 12.92 -1.84
N SER A 260 -1.31 11.66 -2.30
CA SER A 260 -0.82 10.48 -1.56
C SER A 260 0.70 10.37 -1.51
N HIS A 261 1.42 10.86 -2.51
CA HIS A 261 2.88 10.73 -2.60
C HIS A 261 3.62 12.00 -2.25
N GLY A 262 3.00 13.15 -2.53
CA GLY A 262 3.59 14.45 -2.33
C GLY A 262 3.29 15.05 -0.96
N THR A 263 2.14 14.72 -0.35
CA THR A 263 1.67 15.42 0.86
C THR A 263 1.34 14.50 2.04
N ASP A 264 1.26 13.18 1.82
CA ASP A 264 1.11 12.20 2.89
C ASP A 264 2.43 12.03 3.63
N GLN A 265 2.38 12.21 4.96
CA GLN A 265 3.56 12.14 5.80
C GLN A 265 4.30 10.80 5.70
N LEU A 266 3.61 9.68 5.49
CA LEU A 266 4.26 8.37 5.46
C LEU A 266 5.12 8.15 4.23
N ILE A 267 4.67 8.67 3.09
CA ILE A 267 5.42 8.59 1.84
C ILE A 267 6.55 9.62 1.85
N VAL A 268 6.27 10.86 2.27
CA VAL A 268 7.30 11.90 2.40
C VAL A 268 8.40 11.46 3.36
N GLN A 269 8.08 10.87 4.51
CA GLN A 269 9.06 10.39 5.48
C GLN A 269 9.96 9.27 4.92
N ARG A 270 9.40 8.36 4.12
CA ARG A 270 10.19 7.33 3.40
C ARG A 270 11.13 7.97 2.39
N LEU A 271 10.63 8.95 1.63
CA LEU A 271 11.45 9.68 0.66
C LEU A 271 12.61 10.42 1.33
N MET A 272 12.37 11.03 2.50
CA MET A 272 13.40 11.67 3.32
C MET A 272 14.40 10.69 3.96
N SER A 273 14.11 9.38 3.93
CA SER A 273 15.04 8.32 4.35
C SER A 273 16.04 7.92 3.26
N SER A 274 15.91 8.51 2.06
CA SER A 274 16.82 8.30 0.92
C SER A 274 18.16 9.03 1.11
N ARG A 275 19.21 8.50 0.49
CA ARG A 275 20.58 9.05 0.57
C ARG A 275 20.77 10.42 -0.06
N SER A 276 19.93 10.76 -1.02
CA SER A 276 19.98 12.04 -1.73
C SER A 276 18.63 12.37 -2.35
N LEU A 277 18.46 13.64 -2.74
CA LEU A 277 17.30 14.08 -3.53
C LEU A 277 17.14 13.23 -4.80
N ARG A 278 18.24 12.93 -5.50
CA ARG A 278 18.20 12.13 -6.73
C ARG A 278 17.73 10.70 -6.47
N ASP A 279 18.12 10.12 -5.34
CA ASP A 279 17.65 8.79 -4.92
C ASP A 279 16.16 8.82 -4.58
N ALA A 280 15.68 9.85 -3.87
CA ALA A 280 14.25 10.03 -3.61
C ALA A 280 13.43 10.24 -4.90
N GLN A 281 13.97 10.99 -5.86
CA GLN A 281 13.33 11.18 -7.18
C GLN A 281 13.24 9.89 -7.98
N LYS A 282 14.29 9.06 -7.99
CA LYS A 282 14.24 7.72 -8.61
C LYS A 282 13.22 6.84 -7.90
N ALA A 283 13.20 6.87 -6.57
CA ALA A 283 12.29 6.06 -5.77
C ALA A 283 10.83 6.40 -6.07
N ILE A 284 10.47 7.69 -6.11
CA ILE A 284 9.08 8.11 -6.30
C ILE A 284 8.58 7.95 -7.74
N VAL A 285 9.45 8.12 -8.74
CA VAL A 285 9.09 7.92 -10.14
C VAL A 285 9.01 6.43 -10.49
N GLY A 286 9.83 5.60 -9.84
CA GLY A 286 9.87 4.16 -10.07
C GLY A 286 8.85 3.35 -9.26
N SER A 287 8.39 3.86 -8.12
CA SER A 287 7.25 3.31 -7.37
C SER A 287 5.97 3.59 -8.14
#